data_AF-A0A8T6W0T6-F1
#
_entry.id   AF-A0A8T6W0T6-F1
#
_cell.length_a   1.000
_cell.length_b   1.000
_cell.length_c   1.000
_cell.angle_alpha   90.00
_cell.angle_beta   90.00
_cell.angle_gamma   90.00
#
_symmetry.space_group_name_H-M   'P 1'
#
loop_
_entity.id
_entity.type
_entity.pdbx_description
1 polymer ?
#
loop_
_entity_poly.entity_id
_entity_poly.type
_entity_poly.pdbx_seq_one_letter_code
_entity_poly.pdbx_strand_id
1 'polypeptide(L)'
;TLFEYGAEVVYHVEAPELESYRFDTYTKALVELTREYNPNMFLLGATHIGRDLAPRVSRRLNAGLTADCTELTIDEETKLLKMTRPAFGGNIMAT
;
A
#
# COMPACT_ATOMS: atom_id res chain seq x y z
N THR A 1 19.02 -1.06 9.54
CA THR A 1 17.97 -2.03 9.12
C THR A 1 16.59 -1.43 9.34
N LEU A 2 15.50 -1.98 8.80
CA LEU A 2 14.16 -1.36 8.82
C LEU A 2 13.70 -0.84 10.21
N PHE A 3 14.11 -1.51 11.29
CA PHE A 3 13.86 -1.10 12.67
C PHE A 3 14.48 0.27 13.04
N GLU A 4 15.65 0.60 12.51
CA GLU A 4 16.33 1.89 12.77
C GLU A 4 15.58 3.09 12.18
N TYR A 5 14.74 2.85 11.16
CA TYR A 5 13.88 3.86 10.54
C TYR A 5 12.49 3.93 11.16
N GLY A 6 12.27 3.28 12.32
CA GLY A 6 11.04 3.39 13.10
C GLY A 6 10.00 2.29 12.86
N ALA A 7 10.34 1.22 12.15
CA ALA A 7 9.46 0.04 12.10
C ALA A 7 9.49 -0.69 13.46
N GLU A 8 8.33 -0.91 14.07
CA GLU A 8 8.22 -1.68 15.32
C GLU A 8 8.14 -3.20 15.06
N VAL A 9 7.45 -3.57 13.97
CA VAL A 9 7.26 -4.96 13.55
C VAL A 9 7.63 -5.07 12.08
N VAL A 10 8.40 -6.11 11.75
CA VAL A 10 8.80 -6.42 10.37
C VAL A 10 8.33 -7.82 10.03
N TYR A 11 7.42 -7.93 9.07
CA TYR A 11 7.03 -9.20 8.47
C TYR A 11 7.99 -9.52 7.33
N HIS A 12 8.75 -10.60 7.48
CA HIS A 12 9.71 -11.05 6.48
C HIS A 12 9.15 -12.27 5.74
N VAL A 13 8.99 -12.15 4.42
CA VAL A 13 8.54 -13.23 3.54
C VAL A 13 9.71 -13.65 2.67
N GLU A 14 10.15 -14.89 2.82
CA GLU A 14 11.27 -15.45 2.06
C GLU A 14 10.78 -16.60 1.20
N ALA A 15 11.01 -16.50 -0.10
CA ALA A 15 10.72 -17.56 -1.05
C ALA A 15 11.62 -17.38 -2.30
N PRO A 16 12.17 -18.45 -2.89
CA PRO A 16 12.97 -18.36 -4.12
C PRO A 16 12.24 -17.64 -5.27
N GLU A 17 10.92 -17.77 -5.33
CA GLU A 17 10.07 -17.14 -6.35
C GLU A 17 10.00 -15.61 -6.23
N LEU A 18 10.39 -15.06 -5.08
CA LEU A 18 10.43 -13.61 -4.80
C LEU A 18 11.82 -13.00 -5.06
N GLU A 19 12.81 -13.78 -5.54
CA GLU A 19 14.13 -13.26 -5.87
C GLU A 19 14.07 -12.16 -6.94
N SER A 20 13.16 -12.32 -7.91
CA SER A 20 12.91 -11.35 -8.97
C SER A 20 11.47 -10.86 -8.94
N TYR A 21 11.26 -9.58 -9.21
CA TYR A 21 9.92 -9.01 -9.26
C TYR A 21 9.04 -9.71 -10.31
N ARG A 22 8.00 -10.39 -9.83
CA ARG A 22 6.94 -10.97 -10.65
C ARG A 22 5.59 -10.63 -10.04
N PHE A 23 4.79 -9.86 -10.77
CA PHE A 23 3.53 -9.29 -10.27
C PHE A 23 2.65 -10.33 -9.58
N ASP A 24 2.53 -11.55 -10.11
CA ASP A 24 1.59 -12.54 -9.54
C ASP A 24 2.07 -13.10 -8.19
N THR A 25 3.36 -13.43 -8.08
CA THR A 25 3.98 -13.94 -6.84
C THR A 25 3.93 -12.90 -5.71
N TYR A 26 4.33 -11.66 -6.01
CA TYR A 26 4.28 -10.56 -5.06
C TYR A 26 2.85 -10.21 -4.66
N THR A 27 1.92 -10.17 -5.62
CA THR A 27 0.51 -9.90 -5.29
C THR A 27 -0.05 -11.02 -4.41
N LYS A 28 0.28 -12.30 -4.67
CA LYS A 28 -0.15 -13.42 -3.82
C LYS A 28 0.38 -13.26 -2.39
N ALA A 29 1.70 -13.07 -2.25
CA ALA A 29 2.34 -12.91 -0.95
C ALA A 29 1.74 -11.75 -0.14
N LEU A 30 1.56 -10.59 -0.77
CA LEU A 30 0.97 -9.42 -0.10
C LEU A 30 -0.50 -9.65 0.29
N VAL A 31 -1.29 -10.30 -0.56
CA VAL A 31 -2.71 -10.59 -0.26
C VAL A 31 -2.83 -11.59 0.89
N GLU A 32 -2.00 -12.63 0.91
CA GLU A 32 -1.99 -13.62 2.01
C GLU A 32 -1.58 -12.97 3.32
N LEU A 33 -0.49 -12.20 3.32
CA LEU A 33 -0.03 -11.46 4.50
C LEU A 33 -1.09 -10.47 5.00
N THR A 34 -1.73 -9.72 4.09
CA THR A 34 -2.76 -8.74 4.47
C THR A 34 -3.99 -9.43 5.06
N ARG A 35 -4.35 -10.63 4.58
CA ARG A 35 -5.48 -11.40 5.14
C ARG A 35 -5.15 -12.00 6.51
N GLU A 36 -3.91 -12.43 6.73
CA GLU A 36 -3.47 -13.01 8.00
C GLU A 36 -3.43 -11.98 9.12
N TYR A 37 -2.83 -10.81 8.85
CA TYR A 37 -2.62 -9.78 9.87
C TYR A 37 -3.68 -8.67 9.87
N ASN A 38 -4.56 -8.64 8.86
CA ASN A 38 -5.69 -7.72 8.72
C ASN A 38 -5.38 -6.26 9.15
N PRO A 39 -4.42 -5.58 8.49
CA PRO A 39 -4.02 -4.23 8.85
C PRO A 39 -5.13 -3.22 8.53
N ASN A 40 -5.24 -2.17 9.36
CA ASN A 40 -6.19 -1.07 9.14
C ASN A 40 -5.81 -0.17 7.96
N MET A 41 -4.51 -0.05 7.68
CA MET A 41 -3.96 0.79 6.61
C MET A 41 -2.82 0.05 5.91
N PHE A 42 -2.76 0.16 4.59
CA PHE A 42 -1.72 -0.44 3.77
C PHE A 42 -1.14 0.61 2.82
N LEU A 43 0.13 0.98 3.04
CA LEU A 43 0.81 2.00 2.28
C LEU A 43 1.82 1.36 1.32
N LEU A 44 1.79 1.81 0.06
CA LEU A 44 2.75 1.42 -0.96
C LEU A 44 3.35 2.67 -1.60
N GLY A 45 4.66 2.66 -1.82
CA GLY A 45 5.32 3.72 -2.56
C GLY A 45 4.81 3.78 -4.00
N ALA A 46 4.60 4.99 -4.52
CA ALA A 46 4.12 5.24 -5.88
C ALA A 46 5.19 5.02 -6.98
N THR A 47 5.97 3.95 -6.88
CA THR A 47 6.99 3.56 -7.87
C THR A 47 6.37 2.78 -9.03
N HIS A 48 7.16 2.46 -10.06
CA HIS A 48 6.69 1.58 -11.15
C HIS A 48 6.17 0.23 -10.63
N ILE A 49 6.83 -0.35 -9.63
CA ILE A 49 6.40 -1.60 -8.99
C ILE A 49 5.15 -1.37 -8.13
N GLY A 50 5.13 -0.33 -7.29
CA GLY A 50 4.00 -0.09 -6.40
C GLY A 50 2.70 0.24 -7.15
N ARG A 51 2.79 1.02 -8.23
CA ARG A 51 1.64 1.31 -9.11
C ARG A 51 1.12 0.08 -9.86
N ASP A 52 1.98 -0.91 -10.09
CA ASP A 52 1.59 -2.19 -10.68
C ASP A 52 0.94 -3.12 -9.62
N LEU A 53 1.52 -3.23 -8.43
CA LEU A 53 1.02 -4.11 -7.36
C LEU A 53 -0.28 -3.60 -6.71
N ALA A 54 -0.34 -2.32 -6.37
CA ALA A 54 -1.44 -1.74 -5.60
C ALA A 54 -2.84 -2.07 -6.14
N PRO A 55 -3.15 -1.86 -7.45
CA PRO A 55 -4.48 -2.17 -7.99
C PRO A 55 -4.81 -3.67 -7.99
N ARG A 56 -3.80 -4.54 -8.10
CA ARG A 56 -4.02 -5.99 -8.07
C ARG A 56 -4.31 -6.49 -6.66
N VAL A 57 -3.59 -5.96 -5.68
CA VAL A 57 -3.79 -6.28 -4.25
C VAL A 57 -5.16 -5.76 -3.79
N SER A 58 -5.46 -4.48 -4.05
CA SER A 58 -6.73 -3.87 -3.61
C SER A 58 -7.95 -4.60 -4.18
N ARG A 59 -7.91 -4.98 -5.46
CA ARG A 59 -9.01 -5.72 -6.11
C ARG A 59 -9.22 -7.10 -5.52
N ARG A 60 -8.16 -7.82 -5.13
CA ARG A 60 -8.23 -9.16 -4.50
C ARG A 60 -8.69 -9.11 -3.04
N LEU A 61 -8.47 -7.97 -2.37
CA LEU A 61 -8.91 -7.70 -1.00
C LEU A 61 -10.27 -7.01 -0.93
N ASN A 62 -10.85 -6.59 -2.08
CA ASN A 62 -12.03 -5.72 -2.15
C ASN A 62 -11.87 -4.43 -1.32
N ALA A 63 -10.66 -3.86 -1.30
CA ALA A 63 -10.34 -2.64 -0.58
C ALA A 63 -10.31 -1.41 -1.52
N GLY A 64 -10.55 -0.23 -0.94
CA GLY A 64 -10.33 1.05 -1.65
C GLY A 64 -8.85 1.30 -1.91
N LEU A 65 -8.53 1.98 -3.01
CA LEU A 65 -7.17 2.38 -3.36
C LEU A 65 -7.17 3.82 -3.89
N THR A 66 -6.35 4.66 -3.26
CA THR A 66 -6.02 6.00 -3.76
C THR A 66 -4.57 6.00 -4.20
N ALA A 67 -4.34 6.24 -5.49
CA ALA A 67 -2.99 6.29 -6.04
C ALA A 67 -2.38 7.70 -5.91
N ASP A 68 -1.05 7.77 -5.89
CA ASP A 68 -0.27 9.02 -5.95
C ASP A 68 -0.68 10.09 -4.91
N CYS A 69 -0.91 9.65 -3.67
CA CYS A 69 -1.17 10.55 -2.56
C CYS A 69 0.07 11.39 -2.24
N THR A 70 -0.14 12.68 -2.01
CA THR A 70 0.91 13.63 -1.62
C THR A 70 0.85 13.98 -0.15
N GLU A 71 -0.33 13.83 0.46
CA GLU A 71 -0.55 14.11 1.88
C GLU A 71 -1.50 13.05 2.46
N LEU A 72 -1.18 12.64 3.69
CA LEU A 72 -1.91 11.64 4.45
C LEU A 72 -2.14 12.20 5.84
N THR A 73 -3.40 12.37 6.24
CA THR A 73 -3.78 12.85 7.56
C THR A 73 -4.84 11.94 8.16
N ILE A 74 -4.88 11.84 9.49
CA ILE A 74 -5.93 11.10 10.20
C ILE A 74 -6.96 12.11 10.68
N ASP A 75 -8.22 11.87 10.35
CA ASP A 75 -9.32 12.65 10.89
C ASP A 75 -9.51 12.33 12.38
N GLU A 76 -9.50 13.36 13.24
CA GLU A 76 -9.50 13.15 14.68
C GLU A 76 -10.82 12.59 15.23
N GLU A 77 -11.93 12.86 14.56
CA GLU A 77 -13.27 12.43 14.98
C GLU A 77 -13.57 11.02 14.46
N THR A 78 -13.40 10.81 13.17
CA THR A 78 -13.75 9.55 12.50
C THR A 78 -12.64 8.50 12.56
N LYS A 79 -11.40 8.91 12.87
CA LYS A 79 -10.19 8.08 12.82
C LYS A 79 -9.90 7.48 11.44
N LEU A 80 -10.54 8.01 10.39
CA LEU A 80 -10.33 7.60 9.01
C LEU A 80 -9.12 8.30 8.40
N LEU A 81 -8.47 7.61 7.47
CA LEU A 81 -7.34 8.14 6.71
C LEU A 81 -7.85 9.05 5.58
N LYS A 82 -7.53 10.34 5.65
CA LYS A 82 -7.72 11.31 4.56
C LYS A 82 -6.53 11.23 3.61
N MET A 83 -6.83 10.96 2.35
CA MET A 83 -5.84 10.72 1.31
C MET A 83 -5.92 11.82 0.26
N THR A 84 -5.08 12.84 0.38
CA THR A 84 -5.10 13.94 -0.58
C THR A 84 -4.19 13.63 -1.76
N ARG A 85 -4.75 13.75 -2.98
CA ARG A 85 -4.01 13.55 -4.23
C ARG A 85 -4.31 14.63 -5.26
N PRO A 86 -3.33 14.95 -6.13
CA PRO A 86 -3.58 15.72 -7.34
C PRO A 86 -4.35 14.88 -8.38
N ALA A 87 -5.36 15.49 -8.97
CA ALA A 87 -6.14 15.01 -10.11
C ALA A 87 -6.03 16.03 -11.26
N PHE A 88 -6.41 15.62 -12.48
CA PHE A 88 -6.39 16.47 -13.68
C PHE A 88 -5.06 17.20 -13.91
N GLY A 89 -3.95 16.45 -13.91
CA GLY A 89 -2.61 16.99 -14.16
C GLY A 89 -2.07 17.90 -13.05
N GLY A 90 -2.68 17.87 -11.85
CA GLY A 90 -2.30 18.72 -10.72
C GLY A 90 -3.18 19.94 -10.51
N ASN A 91 -4.19 20.15 -11.36
CA ASN A 91 -5.07 21.31 -11.28
C ASN A 91 -6.16 21.18 -10.21
N ILE A 92 -6.46 19.95 -9.77
CA ILE A 92 -7.49 19.70 -8.76
C ILE A 92 -6.88 18.87 -7.65
N MET A 93 -7.12 19.27 -6.40
CA MET A 93 -6.78 18.48 -5.23
C MET A 93 -8.05 17.76 -4.75
N ALA A 94 -8.00 16.43 -4.69
CA ALA A 94 -9.09 15.60 -4.18
C ALA A 94 -8.65 14.94 -2.87
N THR A 95 -9.55 14.88 -1.89
CA THR A 95 -9.35 14.23 -0.59
C THR A 95 -10.47 13.24 -0.32
#